data_AF-A0A348ZKB2-F1
#
_entry.id   AF-A0A348ZKB2-F1
#
_cell.length_a   1.000
_cell.length_b   1.000
_cell.length_c   1.000
_cell.angle_alpha   90.00
_cell.angle_beta   90.00
_cell.angle_gamma   90.00
#
_symmetry.space_group_name_H-M   'P 1'
#
loop_
_entity.id
_entity.type
_entity.pdbx_description
1 polymer ?
#
loop_
_entity_poly.entity_id
_entity_poly.type
_entity_poly.pdbx_seq_one_letter_code
_entity_poly.pdbx_strand_id
1 'polypeptide(L)'
;MSGLDNIVKKIKSNSRDEIELIKKDAESYRASVLAEAKKETDKEIKNILDQAKRDQDLFEEKVVSNGEFKQRNALLKAKGEVIDEVIARALDELKNQDTDSYFATVLNVLKGNVQDKDGKICFSKKDLDRIPSDFEAKALDIAKEKGGSLTVDNEPADIADGFILKYGDIEENCTFDAIFEAKRDELRDLVNKNLFNK
;
A
#
# COMPACT_ATOMS: atom_id res chain seq x y z
N MET A 1 -57.99 8.88 -91.36
CA MET A 1 -57.28 8.47 -90.13
C MET A 1 -58.31 7.80 -89.23
N SER A 2 -58.15 6.50 -89.01
CA SER A 2 -59.17 5.66 -88.37
C SER A 2 -59.12 5.81 -86.84
N GLY A 3 -60.21 5.45 -86.15
CA GLY A 3 -60.25 5.45 -84.68
C GLY A 3 -59.14 4.62 -84.01
N LEU A 4 -58.60 3.62 -84.72
CA LEU A 4 -57.49 2.78 -84.26
C LEU A 4 -56.17 3.57 -84.10
N ASP A 5 -55.84 4.48 -85.02
CA ASP A 5 -54.61 5.28 -84.92
C ASP A 5 -54.61 6.20 -83.69
N ASN A 6 -55.79 6.73 -83.34
CA ASN A 6 -55.96 7.57 -82.15
C ASN A 6 -55.87 6.74 -80.86
N ILE A 7 -56.40 5.52 -80.85
CA ILE A 7 -56.28 4.60 -79.72
C ILE A 7 -54.80 4.23 -79.49
N VAL A 8 -54.07 3.88 -80.56
CA VAL A 8 -52.64 3.54 -80.47
C VAL A 8 -51.80 4.73 -79.98
N LYS A 9 -52.07 5.95 -80.47
CA LYS A 9 -51.40 7.16 -79.96
C LYS A 9 -51.67 7.39 -78.47
N LYS A 10 -52.91 7.19 -78.03
CA LYS A 10 -53.30 7.40 -76.62
C LYS A 10 -52.67 6.35 -75.70
N ILE A 11 -52.61 5.09 -76.12
CA ILE A 11 -51.90 4.03 -75.39
C ILE A 11 -50.41 4.39 -75.24
N LYS A 12 -49.74 4.80 -76.33
CA LYS A 12 -48.33 5.21 -76.27
C LYS A 12 -48.07 6.43 -75.38
N SER A 13 -48.99 7.39 -75.35
CA SER A 13 -48.90 8.54 -74.45
C SER A 13 -49.02 8.11 -73.00
N ASN A 14 -50.08 7.36 -72.66
CA ASN A 14 -50.31 6.88 -71.31
C ASN A 14 -49.13 6.03 -70.78
N SER A 15 -48.58 5.14 -71.62
CA SER A 15 -47.41 4.35 -71.24
C SER A 15 -46.15 5.20 -71.01
N ARG A 16 -45.96 6.29 -71.76
CA ARG A 16 -44.85 7.22 -71.51
C ARG A 16 -45.03 7.96 -70.20
N ASP A 17 -46.25 8.43 -69.94
CA ASP A 17 -46.58 9.13 -68.69
C ASP A 17 -46.37 8.20 -67.48
N GLU A 18 -46.80 6.93 -67.56
CA GLU A 18 -46.54 5.91 -66.54
C GLU A 18 -45.04 5.63 -66.35
N ILE A 19 -44.27 5.50 -67.44
CA ILE A 19 -42.81 5.28 -67.36
C ILE A 19 -42.11 6.45 -66.65
N GLU A 20 -42.47 7.68 -66.99
CA GLU A 20 -41.88 8.87 -66.36
C GLU A 20 -42.28 8.99 -64.89
N LEU A 21 -43.51 8.59 -64.53
CA LEU A 21 -43.96 8.53 -63.15
C LEU A 21 -43.15 7.50 -62.34
N ILE A 22 -42.97 6.29 -62.89
CA ILE A 22 -42.16 5.22 -62.26
C ILE A 22 -40.71 5.65 -62.08
N LYS A 23 -40.10 6.31 -63.09
CA LYS A 23 -38.73 6.82 -62.96
C LYS A 23 -38.61 7.86 -61.86
N LYS A 24 -39.55 8.81 -61.83
CA LYS A 24 -39.56 9.88 -60.82
C LYS A 24 -39.71 9.30 -59.41
N ASP A 25 -40.59 8.32 -59.23
CA ASP A 25 -40.77 7.63 -57.95
C ASP A 25 -39.51 6.85 -57.54
N ALA A 26 -38.86 6.16 -58.49
CA ALA A 26 -37.61 5.45 -58.25
C ALA A 26 -36.45 6.40 -57.88
N GLU A 27 -36.35 7.55 -58.54
CA GLU A 27 -35.35 8.58 -58.22
C GLU A 27 -35.59 9.18 -56.84
N SER A 28 -36.85 9.48 -56.51
CA SER A 28 -37.25 9.98 -55.18
C SER A 28 -36.91 8.96 -54.09
N TYR A 29 -37.26 7.69 -54.30
CA TYR A 29 -36.94 6.61 -53.37
C TYR A 29 -35.43 6.40 -53.21
N ARG A 30 -34.66 6.43 -54.31
CA ARG A 30 -33.19 6.37 -54.23
C ARG A 30 -32.62 7.53 -53.42
N ALA A 31 -33.12 8.75 -53.65
CA ALA A 31 -32.68 9.93 -52.92
C ALA A 31 -33.00 9.82 -51.42
N SER A 32 -34.17 9.31 -51.05
CA SER A 32 -34.53 9.11 -49.64
C SER A 32 -33.65 8.07 -48.96
N VAL A 33 -33.41 6.92 -49.62
CA VAL A 33 -32.53 5.86 -49.08
C VAL A 33 -31.10 6.36 -48.88
N LEU A 34 -30.55 7.11 -49.85
CA LEU A 34 -29.20 7.69 -49.72
C LEU A 34 -29.13 8.75 -48.62
N ALA A 35 -30.15 9.59 -48.49
CA ALA A 35 -30.21 10.60 -47.43
C ALA A 35 -30.28 9.97 -46.03
N GLU A 36 -31.07 8.91 -45.88
CA GLU A 36 -31.20 8.19 -44.61
C GLU A 36 -29.94 7.40 -44.26
N ALA A 37 -29.33 6.72 -45.23
CA ALA A 37 -28.04 6.03 -45.04
C ALA A 37 -26.94 7.02 -44.65
N LYS A 38 -26.88 8.20 -45.29
CA LYS A 38 -25.93 9.26 -44.94
C LYS A 38 -26.16 9.77 -43.52
N LYS A 39 -27.41 10.03 -43.15
CA LYS A 39 -27.77 10.50 -41.81
C LYS A 39 -27.38 9.51 -40.71
N GLU A 40 -27.63 8.21 -40.92
CA GLU A 40 -27.26 7.19 -39.93
C GLU A 40 -25.73 7.03 -39.86
N THR A 41 -25.04 7.06 -41.01
CA THR A 41 -23.58 7.02 -41.06
C THR A 41 -22.95 8.21 -40.34
N ASP A 42 -23.44 9.43 -40.57
CA ASP A 42 -22.95 10.64 -39.91
C ASP A 42 -23.16 10.58 -38.38
N LYS A 43 -24.28 10.00 -37.94
CA LYS A 43 -24.57 9.77 -36.52
C LYS A 43 -23.64 8.73 -35.90
N GLU A 44 -23.38 7.62 -36.57
CA GLU A 44 -22.43 6.61 -36.11
C GLU A 44 -21.00 7.15 -36.05
N ILE A 45 -20.56 7.90 -37.07
CA ILE A 45 -19.26 8.57 -37.07
C ILE A 45 -19.14 9.49 -35.86
N LYS A 46 -20.18 10.30 -35.60
CA LYS A 46 -20.18 11.20 -34.44
C LYS A 46 -20.08 10.41 -33.13
N ASN A 47 -20.85 9.33 -32.97
CA ASN A 47 -20.80 8.50 -31.77
C ASN A 47 -19.41 7.89 -31.55
N ILE A 48 -18.77 7.39 -32.62
CA ILE A 48 -17.42 6.82 -32.57
C ILE A 48 -16.40 7.89 -32.16
N LEU A 49 -16.48 9.08 -32.73
CA LEU A 49 -15.57 10.18 -32.40
C LEU A 49 -15.76 10.67 -30.96
N ASP A 50 -17.01 10.82 -30.51
CA ASP A 50 -17.34 11.21 -29.14
C ASP A 50 -16.87 10.13 -28.14
N GLN A 51 -17.00 8.85 -28.48
CA GLN A 51 -16.50 7.75 -27.66
C GLN A 51 -14.97 7.74 -27.61
N ALA A 52 -14.30 7.84 -28.76
CA ALA A 52 -12.84 7.87 -28.83
C ALA A 52 -12.25 9.03 -28.03
N LYS A 53 -12.90 10.20 -28.06
CA LYS A 53 -12.49 11.35 -27.25
C LYS A 53 -12.65 11.10 -25.76
N ARG A 54 -13.80 10.54 -25.33
CA ARG A 54 -14.01 10.17 -23.92
C ARG A 54 -12.99 9.14 -23.43
N ASP A 55 -12.66 8.17 -24.27
CA ASP A 55 -11.66 7.14 -23.93
C ASP A 55 -10.25 7.73 -23.84
N GLN A 56 -9.91 8.69 -24.71
CA GLN A 56 -8.65 9.44 -24.62
C GLN A 56 -8.57 10.25 -23.32
N ASP A 57 -9.59 11.03 -23.00
CA ASP A 57 -9.63 11.87 -21.79
C ASP A 57 -9.48 10.99 -20.54
N LEU A 58 -10.21 9.87 -20.47
CA LEU A 58 -10.12 8.91 -19.37
C LEU A 58 -8.72 8.26 -19.28
N PHE A 59 -8.10 7.96 -20.42
CA PHE A 59 -6.76 7.39 -20.45
C PHE A 59 -5.71 8.40 -19.95
N GLU A 60 -5.81 9.66 -20.36
CA GLU A 60 -4.92 10.73 -19.89
C GLU A 60 -5.01 10.92 -18.37
N GLU A 61 -6.23 11.03 -17.82
CA GLU A 61 -6.45 11.10 -16.37
C GLU A 61 -5.85 9.90 -15.65
N LYS A 62 -6.04 8.69 -16.19
CA LYS A 62 -5.50 7.46 -15.62
C LYS A 62 -3.97 7.43 -15.64
N VAL A 63 -3.33 7.94 -16.70
CA VAL A 63 -1.87 8.00 -16.80
C VAL A 63 -1.31 8.95 -15.74
N VAL A 64 -1.90 10.15 -15.60
CA VAL A 64 -1.48 11.14 -14.60
C VAL A 64 -1.64 10.58 -13.19
N SER A 65 -2.82 10.06 -12.85
CA SER A 65 -3.10 9.50 -11.52
C SER A 65 -2.16 8.34 -11.18
N ASN A 66 -1.89 7.44 -12.13
CA ASN A 66 -0.94 6.35 -11.91
C ASN A 66 0.51 6.85 -11.75
N GLY A 67 0.90 7.91 -12.46
CA GLY A 67 2.20 8.55 -12.31
C GLY A 67 2.41 9.12 -10.91
N GLU A 68 1.45 9.91 -10.44
CA GLU A 68 1.45 10.49 -9.09
C GLU A 68 1.46 9.42 -8.00
N PHE A 69 0.65 8.37 -8.17
CA PHE A 69 0.61 7.24 -7.24
C PHE A 69 1.97 6.52 -7.17
N LYS A 70 2.59 6.23 -8.32
CA LYS A 70 3.91 5.61 -8.38
C LYS A 70 4.98 6.48 -7.73
N GLN A 71 4.99 7.78 -8.00
CA GLN A 71 5.93 8.72 -7.40
C GLN A 71 5.79 8.76 -5.88
N ARG A 72 4.55 8.92 -5.38
CA ARG A 72 4.25 8.95 -3.95
C ARG A 72 4.67 7.65 -3.26
N ASN A 73 4.33 6.50 -3.83
CA ASN A 73 4.69 5.21 -3.25
C ASN A 73 6.19 4.96 -3.27
N ALA A 74 6.89 5.34 -4.34
CA ALA A 74 8.34 5.22 -4.41
C ALA A 74 9.02 6.06 -3.31
N LEU A 75 8.54 7.30 -3.11
CA LEU A 75 9.04 8.17 -2.05
C LEU A 75 8.77 7.59 -0.65
N LEU A 76 7.55 7.12 -0.40
CA LEU A 76 7.19 6.51 0.89
C LEU A 76 8.00 5.25 1.17
N LYS A 77 8.23 4.40 0.15
CA LYS A 77 9.07 3.21 0.25
C LYS A 77 10.50 3.57 0.61
N ALA A 78 11.10 4.52 -0.10
CA ALA A 78 12.46 4.99 0.19
C ALA A 78 12.58 5.57 1.61
N LYS A 79 11.60 6.36 2.07
CA LYS A 79 11.58 6.85 3.46
C LYS A 79 11.48 5.70 4.47
N GLY A 80 10.61 4.72 4.20
CA GLY A 80 10.47 3.53 5.03
C GLY A 80 11.76 2.74 5.16
N GLU A 81 12.46 2.51 4.05
CA GLU A 81 13.76 1.82 4.01
C GLU A 81 14.82 2.52 4.86
N VAL A 82 14.92 3.86 4.76
CA VAL A 82 15.84 4.66 5.58
C VAL A 82 15.49 4.57 7.07
N ILE A 83 14.20 4.63 7.42
CA ILE A 83 13.77 4.49 8.82
C ILE A 83 14.14 3.12 9.36
N ASP A 84 13.86 2.05 8.61
CA ASP A 84 14.13 0.68 9.02
C ASP A 84 15.63 0.44 9.16
N GLU A 85 16.46 1.01 8.28
CA GLU A 85 17.91 0.98 8.39
C GLU A 85 18.43 1.68 9.64
N VAL A 86 17.90 2.86 9.98
CA VAL A 86 18.31 3.60 11.19
C VAL A 86 17.96 2.84 12.45
N ILE A 87 16.76 2.24 12.52
CA ILE A 87 16.35 1.42 13.67
C ILE A 87 17.26 0.19 13.80
N ALA A 88 17.58 -0.48 12.69
CA ALA A 88 18.48 -1.63 12.69
C ALA A 88 19.90 -1.26 13.16
N ARG A 89 20.43 -0.11 12.71
CA ARG A 89 21.74 0.39 13.17
C ARG A 89 21.73 0.74 14.66
N ALA A 90 20.67 1.37 15.15
CA ALA A 90 20.55 1.69 16.58
C ALA A 90 20.52 0.43 17.46
N LEU A 91 19.85 -0.62 16.99
CA LEU A 91 19.84 -1.92 17.65
C LEU A 91 21.22 -2.58 17.64
N ASP A 92 21.92 -2.57 16.50
CA ASP A 92 23.27 -3.11 16.40
C ASP A 92 24.27 -2.35 17.29
N GLU A 93 24.20 -1.01 17.30
CA GLU A 93 24.99 -0.17 18.19
C GLU A 93 24.72 -0.50 19.66
N LEU A 94 23.45 -0.69 20.05
CA LEU A 94 23.07 -1.10 21.40
C LEU A 94 23.68 -2.45 21.79
N LYS A 95 23.62 -3.45 20.90
CA LYS A 95 24.17 -4.80 21.15
C LYS A 95 25.70 -4.78 21.29
N ASN A 96 26.36 -3.84 20.63
CA ASN A 96 27.83 -3.71 20.56
C ASN A 96 28.42 -2.66 21.51
N GLN A 97 27.62 -2.08 22.42
CA GLN A 97 28.13 -1.17 23.45
C GLN A 97 29.14 -1.86 24.39
N ASP A 98 29.97 -1.04 25.05
CA ASP A 98 30.77 -1.50 26.18
C ASP A 98 29.88 -2.04 27.31
N THR A 99 30.47 -2.89 28.15
CA THR A 99 29.75 -3.59 29.23
C THR A 99 28.98 -2.64 30.15
N ASP A 100 29.57 -1.52 30.56
CA ASP A 100 28.94 -0.61 31.51
C ASP A 100 27.72 0.08 30.89
N SER A 101 27.87 0.58 29.66
CA SER A 101 26.77 1.21 28.90
C SER A 101 25.64 0.22 28.57
N TYR A 102 26.01 -1.01 28.19
CA TYR A 102 25.06 -2.09 27.90
C TYR A 102 24.19 -2.40 29.12
N PHE A 103 24.81 -2.67 30.28
CA PHE A 103 24.07 -3.02 31.49
C PHE A 103 23.33 -1.84 32.10
N ALA A 104 23.78 -0.60 31.89
CA ALA A 104 22.98 0.58 32.22
C ALA A 104 21.67 0.61 31.42
N THR A 105 21.71 0.25 30.14
CA THR A 105 20.49 0.12 29.32
C THR A 105 19.61 -1.04 29.77
N VAL A 106 20.19 -2.21 30.08
CA VAL A 106 19.47 -3.34 30.65
C VAL A 106 18.73 -2.95 31.93
N LEU A 107 19.37 -2.22 32.85
CA LEU A 107 18.73 -1.74 34.08
C LEU A 107 17.56 -0.78 33.79
N ASN A 108 17.68 0.08 32.79
CA ASN A 108 16.60 0.98 32.39
C ASN A 108 15.41 0.21 31.80
N VAL A 109 15.68 -0.78 30.95
CA VAL A 109 14.66 -1.69 30.43
C VAL A 109 14.01 -2.46 31.58
N LEU A 110 14.80 -2.95 32.53
CA LEU A 110 14.33 -3.69 33.70
C LEU A 110 13.31 -2.87 34.49
N LYS A 111 13.60 -1.61 34.83
CA LYS A 111 12.66 -0.72 35.55
C LYS A 111 11.26 -0.66 34.91
N GLY A 112 11.19 -0.71 33.58
CA GLY A 112 9.94 -0.72 32.84
C GLY A 112 9.14 -2.02 32.96
N ASN A 113 9.81 -3.17 33.05
CA ASN A 113 9.19 -4.49 32.88
C ASN A 113 9.10 -5.32 34.19
N VAL A 114 9.73 -4.89 35.29
CA VAL A 114 9.63 -5.60 36.57
C VAL A 114 8.21 -5.58 37.15
N GLN A 115 7.79 -6.72 37.70
CA GLN A 115 6.52 -6.94 38.42
C GLN A 115 6.70 -6.96 39.95
N ASP A 116 5.60 -6.83 40.69
CA ASP A 116 5.49 -6.87 42.16
C ASP A 116 5.54 -8.30 42.74
N LYS A 117 6.43 -9.13 42.19
CA LYS A 117 6.56 -10.56 42.53
C LYS A 117 8.00 -10.98 42.67
N ASP A 118 8.21 -12.11 43.34
CA ASP A 118 9.51 -12.77 43.40
C ASP A 118 9.77 -13.51 42.09
N GLY A 119 10.91 -13.24 41.47
CA GLY A 119 11.28 -13.80 40.19
C GLY A 119 12.78 -13.92 39.98
N LYS A 120 13.13 -14.42 38.80
CA LYS A 120 14.50 -14.54 38.34
C LYS A 120 14.71 -13.79 37.03
N ILE A 121 15.91 -13.26 36.85
CA ILE A 121 16.36 -12.71 35.58
C ILE A 121 17.39 -13.66 34.96
N CYS A 122 17.11 -14.12 33.75
CA CYS A 122 17.96 -15.05 33.01
C CYS A 122 18.64 -14.32 31.84
N PHE A 123 19.94 -14.52 31.70
CA PHE A 123 20.79 -13.88 30.69
C PHE A 123 21.37 -14.91 29.71
N SER A 124 21.87 -14.42 28.58
CA SER A 124 22.70 -15.24 27.69
C SER A 124 24.00 -15.64 28.39
N LYS A 125 24.63 -16.73 27.94
CA LYS A 125 25.96 -17.13 28.45
C LYS A 125 26.98 -15.99 28.34
N LYS A 126 26.96 -15.27 27.21
CA LYS A 126 27.85 -14.13 26.95
C LYS A 126 27.64 -13.04 27.99
N ASP A 127 26.39 -12.73 28.33
CA ASP A 127 26.04 -11.67 29.27
C ASP A 127 26.33 -12.04 30.72
N LEU A 128 26.15 -13.30 31.10
CA LEU A 128 26.54 -13.81 32.42
C LEU A 128 28.05 -13.63 32.66
N ASP A 129 28.89 -13.86 31.65
CA ASP A 129 30.35 -13.73 31.76
C ASP A 129 30.83 -12.27 31.92
N ARG A 130 30.02 -11.28 31.52
CA ARG A 130 30.35 -9.85 31.58
C ARG A 130 29.51 -9.06 32.58
N ILE A 131 28.71 -9.71 33.42
CA ILE A 131 27.80 -9.03 34.33
C ILE A 131 28.59 -8.22 35.38
N PRO A 132 28.31 -6.92 35.57
CA PRO A 132 28.94 -6.13 36.62
C PRO A 132 28.57 -6.66 38.01
N SER A 133 29.52 -6.66 38.95
CA SER A 133 29.32 -7.18 40.31
C SER A 133 28.25 -6.42 41.11
N ASP A 134 27.96 -5.17 40.73
CA ASP A 134 26.93 -4.34 41.34
C ASP A 134 25.55 -4.48 40.69
N PHE A 135 25.43 -5.27 39.60
CA PHE A 135 24.19 -5.45 38.87
C PHE A 135 23.12 -6.12 39.72
N GLU A 136 23.45 -7.22 40.41
CA GLU A 136 22.51 -7.96 41.26
C GLU A 136 21.89 -7.08 42.35
N ALA A 137 22.71 -6.25 43.00
CA ALA A 137 22.24 -5.30 44.02
C ALA A 137 21.26 -4.27 43.41
N LYS A 138 21.62 -3.69 42.25
CA LYS A 138 20.77 -2.73 41.54
C LYS A 138 19.46 -3.34 41.05
N ALA A 139 19.50 -4.56 40.52
CA ALA A 139 18.31 -5.28 40.07
C ALA A 139 17.37 -5.61 41.24
N LEU A 140 17.93 -6.01 42.39
CA LEU A 140 17.17 -6.25 43.61
C LEU A 140 16.52 -4.97 44.14
N ASP A 141 17.22 -3.84 44.11
CA ASP A 141 16.68 -2.55 44.55
C ASP A 141 15.51 -2.10 43.65
N ILE A 142 15.65 -2.24 42.32
CA ILE A 142 14.56 -1.97 41.36
C ILE A 142 13.34 -2.84 41.63
N ALA A 143 13.54 -4.12 41.98
CA ALA A 143 12.46 -5.03 42.32
C ALA A 143 11.74 -4.62 43.61
N LYS A 144 12.51 -4.28 44.65
CA LYS A 144 11.98 -3.85 45.95
C LYS A 144 11.18 -2.56 45.85
N GLU A 145 11.61 -1.60 45.01
CA GLU A 145 10.85 -0.37 44.75
C GLU A 145 9.44 -0.67 44.20
N LYS A 146 9.28 -1.75 43.44
CA LYS A 146 7.99 -2.22 42.94
C LYS A 146 7.28 -3.25 43.84
N GLY A 147 7.86 -3.62 44.97
CA GLY A 147 7.29 -4.57 45.92
C GLY A 147 7.58 -6.05 45.63
N GLY A 148 8.49 -6.35 44.71
CA GLY A 148 8.95 -7.71 44.39
C GLY A 148 10.41 -7.98 44.77
N SER A 149 10.92 -9.14 44.37
CA SER A 149 12.32 -9.53 44.53
C SER A 149 12.83 -10.15 43.23
N LEU A 150 14.05 -9.81 42.82
CA LEU A 150 14.69 -10.39 41.63
C LEU A 150 16.06 -10.93 41.99
N THR A 151 16.34 -12.14 41.50
CA THR A 151 17.65 -12.79 41.61
C THR A 151 18.15 -13.17 40.22
N VAL A 152 19.45 -13.03 39.97
CA VAL A 152 20.03 -13.47 38.70
C VAL A 152 20.11 -14.99 38.69
N ASP A 153 19.59 -15.61 37.63
CA ASP A 153 19.78 -17.04 37.42
C ASP A 153 21.18 -17.29 36.84
N ASN A 154 21.89 -18.25 37.41
CA ASN A 154 23.23 -18.64 36.97
C ASN A 154 23.18 -19.61 35.77
N GLU A 155 22.00 -20.14 35.43
CA GLU A 155 21.80 -20.95 34.25
C GLU A 155 21.64 -20.07 33.00
N PRO A 156 22.45 -20.28 31.95
CA PRO A 156 22.35 -19.49 30.73
C PRO A 156 21.05 -19.81 29.99
N ALA A 157 20.30 -18.77 29.63
CA ALA A 157 19.15 -18.87 28.75
C ALA A 157 19.56 -18.96 27.27
N ASP A 158 18.73 -19.60 26.46
CA ASP A 158 18.91 -19.70 25.00
C ASP A 158 18.47 -18.40 24.30
N ILE A 159 19.22 -17.32 24.56
CA ILE A 159 19.02 -15.99 23.98
C ILE A 159 20.37 -15.40 23.53
N ALA A 160 20.35 -14.54 22.52
CA ALA A 160 21.55 -13.87 22.02
C ALA A 160 21.97 -12.67 22.88
N ASP A 161 21.00 -11.84 23.28
CA ASP A 161 21.20 -10.57 23.98
C ASP A 161 19.91 -10.14 24.71
N GLY A 162 20.04 -9.24 25.69
CA GLY A 162 18.96 -8.87 26.61
C GLY A 162 18.73 -9.90 27.72
N PHE A 163 17.49 -10.03 28.19
CA PHE A 163 17.17 -10.92 29.32
C PHE A 163 15.74 -11.48 29.26
N ILE A 164 15.49 -12.51 30.05
CA ILE A 164 14.15 -13.07 30.30
C ILE A 164 13.82 -12.89 31.78
N LEU A 165 12.60 -12.43 32.08
CA LEU A 165 12.08 -12.40 33.45
C LEU A 165 11.21 -13.64 33.67
N LYS A 166 11.50 -14.40 34.72
CA LYS A 166 10.76 -15.61 35.07
C LYS A 166 10.09 -15.45 36.44
N TYR A 167 8.76 -15.50 36.44
CA TYR A 167 7.91 -15.41 37.61
C TYR A 167 7.06 -16.68 37.72
N GLY A 168 7.58 -17.71 38.40
CA GLY A 168 6.91 -19.02 38.47
C GLY A 168 6.75 -19.65 37.09
N ASP A 169 5.49 -19.78 36.64
CA ASP A 169 5.12 -20.34 35.33
C ASP A 169 5.08 -19.30 34.19
N ILE A 170 5.32 -18.01 34.49
CA ILE A 170 5.28 -16.92 33.52
C ILE A 170 6.71 -16.53 33.14
N GLU A 171 7.00 -16.51 31.84
CA GLU A 171 8.24 -16.00 31.28
C GLU A 171 7.95 -14.78 30.39
N GLU A 172 8.65 -13.68 30.65
CA GLU A 172 8.56 -12.45 29.86
C GLU A 172 9.87 -12.24 29.10
N ASN A 173 9.76 -12.20 27.77
CA ASN A 173 10.90 -12.04 26.89
C ASN A 173 11.25 -10.54 26.76
N CYS A 174 12.38 -10.16 27.35
CA CYS A 174 12.95 -8.81 27.28
C CYS A 174 14.27 -8.79 26.48
N THR A 175 14.38 -9.62 25.45
CA THR A 175 15.46 -9.49 24.44
C THR A 175 15.36 -8.14 23.72
N PHE A 176 16.49 -7.57 23.28
CA PHE A 176 16.42 -6.29 22.58
C PHE A 176 15.62 -6.36 21.29
N ASP A 177 15.69 -7.49 20.58
CA ASP A 177 14.87 -7.73 19.39
C ASP A 177 13.37 -7.67 19.74
N ALA A 178 12.93 -8.33 20.83
CA ALA A 178 11.54 -8.31 21.26
C ALA A 178 11.08 -6.90 21.68
N ILE A 179 11.94 -6.15 22.38
CA ILE A 179 11.63 -4.79 22.83
C ILE A 179 11.53 -3.82 21.64
N PHE A 180 12.48 -3.91 20.70
CA PHE A 180 12.47 -3.08 19.50
C PHE A 180 11.27 -3.39 18.60
N GLU A 181 10.88 -4.66 18.51
CA GLU A 181 9.71 -5.05 17.74
C GLU A 181 8.42 -4.59 18.43
N ALA A 182 8.31 -4.75 19.76
CA ALA A 182 7.16 -4.27 20.53
C ALA A 182 6.96 -2.75 20.43
N LYS A 183 8.06 -1.99 20.26
CA LYS A 183 8.05 -0.52 20.11
C LYS A 183 8.26 -0.07 18.67
N ARG A 184 8.12 -0.96 17.68
CA ARG A 184 8.51 -0.67 16.30
C ARG A 184 7.80 0.55 15.74
N ASP A 185 6.48 0.66 15.94
CA ASP A 185 5.69 1.78 15.44
C ASP A 185 6.10 3.12 16.09
N GLU A 186 6.31 3.13 17.41
CA GLU A 186 6.79 4.32 18.14
C GLU A 186 8.17 4.76 17.66
N LEU A 187 9.09 3.80 17.46
CA LEU A 187 10.43 4.06 16.94
C LEU A 187 10.38 4.60 15.51
N ARG A 188 9.54 4.02 14.64
CA ARG A 188 9.34 4.52 13.26
C ARG A 188 8.83 5.94 13.26
N ASP A 189 7.85 6.25 14.11
CA ASP A 189 7.29 7.59 14.23
C ASP A 189 8.33 8.60 14.72
N LEU A 190 9.14 8.22 15.72
CA LEU A 190 10.21 9.06 16.25
C LEU A 190 11.27 9.33 15.17
N VAL A 191 11.74 8.30 14.48
CA VAL A 191 12.75 8.45 13.42
C VAL A 191 12.18 9.27 12.26
N ASN A 192 10.95 9.01 11.84
CA ASN A 192 10.29 9.78 10.78
C ASN A 192 10.17 11.27 11.15
N LYS A 193 9.79 11.57 12.40
CA LYS A 193 9.76 12.95 12.90
C LYS A 193 11.13 13.61 12.84
N ASN A 194 12.16 12.95 13.33
CA ASN A 194 13.51 13.54 13.38
C ASN A 194 14.17 13.70 12.00
N LEU A 195 13.93 12.77 11.08
CA LEU A 195 14.60 12.78 9.76
C LEU A 195 13.83 13.56 8.70
N PHE A 196 12.50 13.52 8.70
CA PHE A 196 11.69 13.99 7.56
C PHE A 196 10.69 15.09 7.90
N ASN A 197 10.31 15.28 9.16
CA ASN A 197 9.39 16.35 9.56
C ASN A 197 10.12 17.43 10.38
N LYS A 198 10.38 18.58 9.76
CA LYS A 198 10.53 19.85 10.48
C LYS A 198 9.21 20.61 10.44
#